data_AF-A0A916NLZ1-F1
#
_entry.id   AF-A0A916NLZ1-F1
#
_cell.length_a   1.000
_cell.length_b   1.000
_cell.length_c   1.000
_cell.angle_alpha   90.00
_cell.angle_beta   90.00
_cell.angle_gamma   90.00
#
_symmetry.space_group_name_H-M   'P 1'
#
loop_
_entity.id
_entity.type
_entity.pdbx_description
1 polymer ?
#
loop_
_entity_poly.entity_id
_entity_poly.type
_entity_poly.pdbx_seq_one_letter_code
_entity_poly.pdbx_strand_id
1 'polypeptide(L)' 'MKTFLLTILPDADSAKIMNILQDLVDQKSIELKTYSQQPVSASEEQIDEMIDESELGPYYTEQEAKDILKL' A
#
# COMPACT_ATOMS: atom_id res chain seq x y z
N MET A 1 14.52 -12.03 -20.60
CA MET A 1 14.14 -12.26 -19.19
C MET A 1 12.63 -12.41 -19.12
N LYS A 2 12.12 -13.27 -18.24
CA LYS A 2 10.69 -13.35 -17.92
C LYS A 2 10.52 -12.94 -16.47
N THR A 3 9.55 -12.06 -16.20
CA THR A 3 9.21 -11.60 -14.85
C THR A 3 7.82 -12.14 -14.53
N PHE A 4 7.64 -12.65 -13.32
CA PHE A 4 6.37 -13.18 -12.84
C PHE A 4 5.88 -12.34 -11.68
N LEU A 5 4.58 -12.04 -11.67
CA LEU A 5 3.90 -11.43 -10.53
C LEU A 5 3.35 -12.57 -9.66
N LEU A 6 3.63 -12.51 -8.36
CA LEU A 6 3.16 -13.47 -7.36
C LEU A 6 2.20 -12.74 -6.42
N THR A 7 0.97 -13.26 -6.28
CA THR A 7 0.00 -12.77 -5.30
C THR A 7 -0.11 -13.79 -4.18
N ILE A 8 0.24 -13.38 -2.96
CA ILE A 8 0.05 -14.20 -1.76
C ILE A 8 -1.39 -14.01 -1.28
N LEU A 9 -2.13 -15.09 -1.18
CA LEU A 9 -3.52 -15.07 -0.70
C LEU A 9 -3.57 -14.75 0.80
N PRO A 10 -4.61 -14.05 1.29
CA PRO A 10 -4.69 -13.60 2.68
C PRO A 10 -4.76 -14.75 3.70
N ASP A 11 -5.33 -15.89 3.32
CA ASP A 11 -5.43 -17.08 4.18
C ASP A 11 -4.19 -17.99 4.12
N ALA A 12 -3.21 -17.62 3.29
CA ALA A 12 -1.99 -18.41 3.14
C ALA A 12 -0.99 -18.07 4.25
N ASP A 13 -0.27 -19.09 4.70
CA ASP A 13 0.86 -18.93 5.63
C ASP A 13 2.01 -18.22 4.91
N SER A 14 1.98 -16.88 4.99
CA SER A 14 2.91 -15.99 4.29
C SER A 14 4.36 -16.26 4.71
N ALA A 15 4.60 -16.64 5.97
CA ALA A 15 5.92 -16.99 6.47
C ALA A 15 6.46 -18.25 5.77
N LYS A 16 5.65 -19.29 5.59
CA LYS A 16 6.06 -20.48 4.84
C LYS A 16 6.36 -20.17 3.37
N ILE A 17 5.52 -19.35 2.73
CA ILE A 17 5.73 -18.96 1.33
C ILE A 17 7.03 -18.17 1.18
N MET A 18 7.30 -17.23 2.09
CA MET A 18 8.54 -16.45 2.06
C MET A 18 9.77 -17.33 2.29
N ASN A 19 9.70 -18.34 3.16
CA ASN A 19 10.81 -19.29 3.34
C ASN A 19 11.11 -20.06 2.05
N ILE A 20 10.09 -20.57 1.35
CA ILE A 20 10.26 -21.27 0.07
C ILE A 20 10.88 -20.35 -0.98
N LEU A 21 10.40 -19.10 -1.05
CA LEU A 21 10.93 -18.11 -1.98
C LEU A 21 12.38 -17.76 -1.65
N GLN A 22 12.75 -17.67 -0.38
CA GLN A 22 14.12 -17.41 0.05
C GLN A 22 15.06 -18.57 -0.30
N ASP A 23 14.64 -19.82 -0.14
CA ASP A 23 15.43 -20.99 -0.55
C ASP A 23 15.77 -20.94 -2.05
N LEU A 24 14.82 -20.51 -2.90
CA LEU A 24 15.04 -20.36 -4.35
C LEU A 24 15.99 -19.21 -4.69
N VAL A 25 15.98 -18.13 -3.90
CA VAL A 25 16.94 -17.02 -4.01
C VAL A 25 18.34 -17.48 -3.62
N ASP A 26 18.46 -18.24 -2.53
CA ASP A 26 19.74 -18.77 -2.03
C ASP A 26 20.37 -19.75 -3.05
N GLN A 27 19.54 -20.50 -3.75
CA GLN A 27 19.94 -21.35 -4.89
C GLN A 27 20.24 -20.56 -6.18
N LYS A 28 20.12 -19.23 -6.16
CA LYS A 28 20.29 -18.33 -7.32
C LYS A 28 19.37 -18.67 -8.51
N SER A 29 18.21 -19.29 -8.23
CA SER A 29 17.23 -19.67 -9.26
C SER A 29 16.28 -18.53 -9.61
N ILE A 30 16.03 -17.61 -8.67
CA ILE A 30 15.17 -16.44 -8.84
C ILE A 30 15.79 -15.18 -8.22
N GLU A 31 15.36 -14.01 -8.69
CA GLU A 31 15.59 -12.72 -8.04
C GLU A 31 14.24 -12.24 -7.47
N LEU A 32 14.18 -11.99 -6.16
CA LEU A 32 12.96 -11.50 -5.51
C LEU A 32 12.98 -9.97 -5.45
N LYS A 33 11.94 -9.33 -5.97
CA LYS A 33 11.68 -7.88 -5.78
C LYS A 33 10.32 -7.71 -5.14
N THR A 34 10.30 -7.30 -3.88
CA THR A 34 9.08 -6.95 -3.16
C THR A 34 8.65 -5.54 -3.53
N TYR A 35 7.49 -5.43 -4.16
CA TYR A 35 6.82 -4.15 -4.36
C TYR A 35 5.90 -3.91 -3.16
N SER A 36 6.39 -3.25 -2.11
CA SER A 36 5.50 -2.71 -1.09
C SER A 36 4.79 -1.50 -1.70
N GLN A 37 3.52 -1.67 -2.07
CA GLN A 37 2.64 -0.51 -2.16
C GLN A 37 2.37 -0.06 -0.74
N GLN A 38 3.29 0.73 -0.17
CA GLN A 38 2.91 1.53 0.98
C GLN A 38 1.83 2.48 0.47
N PRO A 39 0.66 2.56 1.13
CA PRO A 39 -0.27 3.63 0.82
C PRO A 39 0.50 4.93 1.03
N VAL A 40 0.71 5.65 -0.06
CA VAL A 40 1.34 6.96 -0.01
C VAL A 40 0.28 7.87 0.58
N SER A 41 0.52 8.40 1.78
CA SER A 41 -0.32 9.44 2.34
C SER A 41 -0.42 10.58 1.34
N ALA A 42 -1.62 11.11 1.14
CA ALA A 42 -1.85 12.27 0.28
C ALA A 42 -0.96 13.44 0.76
N SER A 43 -0.47 14.26 -0.18
CA SER A 43 0.21 15.51 0.18
C SER A 43 -0.77 16.49 0.83
N GLU A 44 -0.26 17.51 1.54
CA GLU A 44 -1.13 18.55 2.13
C GLU A 44 -2.01 19.22 1.07
N GLU A 45 -1.46 19.53 -0.10
CA GLU A 45 -2.21 20.08 -1.24
C GLU A 45 -3.35 19.13 -1.70
N GLN A 46 -3.09 17.82 -1.75
CA GLN A 46 -4.11 16.84 -2.11
C GLN A 46 -5.17 16.69 -1.02
N ILE A 47 -4.79 16.82 0.25
CA ILE A 47 -5.75 16.74 1.36
C ILE A 47 -6.69 17.95 1.31
N ASP A 48 -6.16 19.15 1.07
CA ASP A 48 -6.97 20.36 0.96
C ASP A 48 -7.94 20.28 -0.23
N GLU A 49 -7.46 19.82 -1.40
CA GLU A 49 -8.33 19.57 -2.56
C GLU A 49 -9.45 18.57 -2.24
N MET A 50 -9.14 17.49 -1.52
CA MET A 50 -10.15 16.49 -1.13
C MET A 50 -11.18 17.04 -0.13
N ILE A 51 -10.77 17.91 0.79
CA ILE A 51 -11.66 18.59 1.75
C ILE A 51 -12.59 19.56 1.02
N ASP A 52 -12.04 20.32 0.06
CA ASP A 52 -12.79 21.27 -0.75
C ASP A 52 -13.78 20.57 -1.69
N GLU A 53 -13.36 19.51 -2.38
CA GLU A 53 -14.23 18.69 -3.26
C GLU A 53 -15.36 18.01 -2.48
N SER A 54 -15.10 17.63 -1.23
CA SER A 54 -16.11 17.01 -0.36
C SER A 54 -17.05 18.02 0.29
N GLU A 55 -16.87 19.31 0.01
CA GLU A 55 -17.63 20.43 0.59
C GLU A 55 -17.66 20.39 2.15
N LEU A 56 -16.60 19.85 2.77
CA LEU A 56 -16.54 19.70 4.23
C LEU A 56 -16.05 20.96 4.94
N GLY A 57 -15.25 21.79 4.26
CA GLY A 57 -14.68 23.03 4.81
C GLY A 57 -15.67 23.99 5.47
N PRO A 58 -16.91 24.17 4.96
CA PRO A 58 -17.91 25.03 5.60
C PRO A 58 -18.52 24.47 6.90
N TYR A 59 -18.46 23.15 7.12
CA TYR A 59 -19.18 22.47 8.20
C TYR A 59 -18.29 21.86 9.27
N TYR A 60 -17.03 21.60 8.93
CA TYR A 60 -16.09 20.89 9.77
C TYR A 60 -14.74 21.61 9.79
N THR A 61 -14.03 21.52 10.91
CA THR A 61 -12.64 21.94 10.96
C THR A 61 -11.79 21.04 10.05
N GLU A 62 -10.63 21.54 9.62
CA GLU A 62 -9.69 20.77 8.80
C GLU A 62 -9.36 19.40 9.41
N GLN A 63 -9.17 19.34 10.74
CA GLN A 63 -8.91 18.10 11.45
C GLN A 63 -10.10 17.14 11.39
N GLU A 64 -11.33 17.63 11.59
CA GLU A 64 -12.54 16.81 11.50
C GLU A 64 -12.78 16.31 10.06
N ALA A 65 -12.48 17.14 9.06
CA ALA A 65 -12.58 16.75 7.66
C ALA A 65 -11.56 15.66 7.29
N LYS A 66 -10.32 15.77 7.78
CA LYS A 66 -9.29 14.71 7.64
C LYS A 66 -9.74 13.39 8.28
N ASP A 67 -10.33 13.46 9.47
CA ASP A 67 -10.84 12.27 10.17
C ASP A 67 -12.03 11.63 9.43
N ILE A 68 -12.93 12.43 8.84
CA ILE A 68 -14.06 11.96 8.03
C ILE A 68 -13.57 11.26 6.75
N LEU A 69 -12.56 11.84 6.08
CA LEU A 69 -11.99 11.34 4.83
C LEU A 69 -10.95 10.22 5.04
N LYS A 70 -10.57 9.94 6.29
CA LYS A 70 -9.56 8.95 6.68
C LYS A 70 -8.19 9.21 6.02
N LEU A 71 -7.79 10.48 5.99
CA LEU A 71 -6.55 10.98 5.39
C LEU A 71 -5.40 11.03 6.39
#